data_AF-A0A968WH90-F1
#
_entry.id   AF-A0A968WH90-F1
#
_cell.length_a   1.000
_cell.length_b   1.000
_cell.length_c   1.000
_cell.angle_alpha   90.00
_cell.angle_beta   90.00
_cell.angle_gamma   90.00
#
_symmetry.space_group_name_H-M   'P 1'
#
loop_
_entity.id
_entity.type
_entity.pdbx_description
1 polymer ?
#
loop_
_entity_poly.entity_id
_entity_poly.type
_entity_poly.pdbx_seq_one_letter_code
_entity_poly.pdbx_strand_id
1 'polypeptide(L)'
;MRISLLLTLLFVSTMSFAQTVKELVQRGDQFYGKKDYKKALEAFLQALDQNPDDAAVNLKVGMSYLYSETKSKAARFIDKAYRLNPNINDEINYHLGVAFQNTNEFKKAIEQFEQFKKKRKNLAEIADKKSRSAA
;
A
#
# COMPACT_ATOMS: atom_id res chain seq x y z
N MET A 1 -0.78 35.51 34.12
CA MET A 1 -1.53 34.23 34.04
C MET A 1 -2.41 34.08 32.81
N ARG A 2 -3.15 35.10 32.35
CA ARG A 2 -4.12 34.93 31.22
C ARG A 2 -3.52 34.73 29.83
N ILE A 3 -2.35 35.32 29.55
CA ILE A 3 -1.66 35.17 28.25
C ILE A 3 -1.04 33.78 28.09
N SER A 4 -0.52 33.21 29.18
CA SER A 4 0.06 31.85 29.17
C SER A 4 -0.99 30.77 28.91
N LEU A 5 -2.23 30.96 29.39
CA LEU A 5 -3.35 30.03 29.17
C LEU A 5 -3.82 30.02 27.72
N LEU A 6 -3.82 31.19 27.06
CA LEU A 6 -4.18 31.35 25.65
C LEU A 6 -3.12 30.75 24.71
N LEU A 7 -1.84 30.88 25.04
CA LEU A 7 -0.74 30.26 24.28
C LEU A 7 -0.74 28.73 24.40
N THR A 8 -1.02 28.18 25.58
CA THR A 8 -1.18 26.73 25.74
C THR A 8 -2.42 26.20 25.04
N LEU A 9 -3.53 26.96 25.02
CA LEU A 9 -4.74 26.54 24.31
C LEU A 9 -4.52 26.47 22.79
N LEU A 10 -3.80 27.43 22.21
CA LEU A 10 -3.41 27.42 20.80
C LEU A 10 -2.50 26.23 20.49
N PHE A 11 -1.56 25.90 21.37
CA PHE A 11 -0.64 24.77 21.19
C PHE A 11 -1.33 23.40 21.31
N VAL A 12 -2.28 23.24 22.23
CA VAL A 12 -3.08 22.01 22.37
C VAL A 12 -4.04 21.84 21.18
N SER A 13 -4.56 22.94 20.62
CA SER A 13 -5.45 22.88 19.45
C SER A 13 -4.74 22.39 18.18
N THR A 14 -3.47 22.74 17.98
CA THR A 14 -2.65 22.21 16.89
C THR A 14 -2.26 20.75 17.11
N MET A 15 -2.08 20.35 18.37
CA MET A 15 -1.76 18.97 18.75
C MET A 15 -2.93 18.02 18.50
N SER A 16 -4.17 18.55 18.47
CA SER A 16 -5.37 17.77 18.16
C SER A 16 -5.64 17.56 16.65
N PHE A 17 -4.85 18.17 15.76
CA PHE A 17 -5.10 18.10 14.31
C PHE A 17 -3.97 17.51 13.46
N ALA A 18 -2.78 17.28 14.01
CA ALA A 18 -1.71 16.57 13.31
C ALA A 18 -1.80 15.06 13.61
N GLN A 19 -2.69 14.35 12.92
CA GLN A 19 -2.67 12.88 12.97
C GLN A 19 -1.33 12.38 12.43
N THR A 20 -0.69 11.47 13.17
CA THR A 20 0.58 10.92 12.71
C THR A 20 0.37 9.97 11.54
N VAL A 21 1.37 9.83 10.66
CA VAL A 21 1.34 8.84 9.56
C VAL A 21 0.99 7.44 10.07
N LYS A 22 1.52 7.06 11.23
CA LYS A 22 1.27 5.76 11.86
C LYS A 22 -0.22 5.59 12.24
N GLU A 23 -0.84 6.60 12.86
CA GLU A 23 -2.26 6.54 13.22
C GLU A 23 -3.16 6.52 12.00
N LEU A 24 -2.82 7.29 10.96
CA LEU A 24 -3.53 7.29 9.69
C LEU A 24 -3.49 5.92 9.02
N VAL A 25 -2.30 5.30 8.96
CA VAL A 25 -2.13 3.94 8.44
C VAL A 25 -2.90 2.93 9.28
N GLN A 26 -2.81 3.00 10.61
CA GLN A 26 -3.53 2.08 11.49
C GLN A 26 -5.06 2.17 11.30
N ARG A 27 -5.59 3.39 11.20
CA ARG A 27 -7.01 3.61 10.94
C ARG A 27 -7.41 3.08 9.56
N GLY A 28 -6.59 3.33 8.54
CA GLY A 28 -6.80 2.80 7.20
C GLY A 28 -6.83 1.27 7.20
N ASP A 29 -5.92 0.63 7.93
CA ASP A 29 -5.86 -0.83 8.08
C ASP A 29 -7.11 -1.40 8.78
N GLN A 30 -7.64 -0.70 9.79
CA GLN A 30 -8.89 -1.07 10.44
C GLN A 30 -10.08 -1.03 9.48
N PHE A 31 -10.20 0.02 8.66
CA PHE A 31 -11.26 0.12 7.65
C PHE A 31 -11.08 -0.92 6.55
N TYR A 32 -9.85 -1.14 6.10
CA TYR A 32 -9.53 -2.14 5.09
C TYR A 32 -9.90 -3.55 5.56
N GLY A 33 -9.59 -3.91 6.81
CA GLY A 33 -9.98 -5.18 7.42
C GLY A 33 -11.51 -5.38 7.50
N LYS A 34 -12.26 -4.28 7.64
CA LYS A 34 -13.73 -4.27 7.57
C LYS A 34 -14.27 -4.23 6.13
N LYS A 35 -13.40 -4.26 5.12
CA LYS A 35 -13.71 -4.10 3.69
C LYS A 35 -14.35 -2.75 3.34
N ASP A 36 -14.24 -1.76 4.22
CA ASP A 36 -14.63 -0.37 3.94
C ASP A 36 -13.48 0.32 3.20
N TYR A 37 -13.29 -0.09 1.94
CA TYR A 37 -12.15 0.34 1.13
C TYR A 37 -12.17 1.85 0.84
N LYS A 38 -13.35 2.48 0.88
CA LYS A 38 -13.48 3.93 0.71
C LYS A 38 -12.88 4.67 1.90
N LYS A 39 -13.24 4.32 3.14
CA LYS A 39 -12.64 4.96 4.32
C LYS A 39 -11.18 4.57 4.53
N ALA A 40 -10.81 3.34 4.15
CA ALA A 40 -9.41 2.93 4.14
C ALA A 40 -8.58 3.83 3.22
N LEU A 41 -9.07 4.05 2.00
CA LEU A 41 -8.44 4.93 1.03
C LEU A 41 -8.31 6.37 1.53
N GLU A 42 -9.35 6.93 2.15
CA GLU A 42 -9.29 8.29 2.72
C GLU A 42 -8.16 8.42 3.76
N ALA A 43 -8.04 7.46 4.68
CA ALA A 43 -6.98 7.48 5.69
C ALA A 43 -5.59 7.26 5.09
N PHE A 44 -5.45 6.35 4.12
CA PHE A 44 -4.17 6.10 3.46
C PHE A 44 -3.72 7.25 2.56
N LEU A 45 -4.64 7.98 1.92
CA LEU A 45 -4.30 9.17 1.14
C LEU A 45 -3.79 10.30 2.04
N GLN A 46 -4.37 10.48 3.22
CA GLN A 46 -3.84 11.42 4.22
C GLN A 46 -2.44 11.01 4.70
N ALA A 47 -2.19 9.71 4.90
CA ALA A 47 -0.86 9.22 5.23
C ALA A 47 0.14 9.48 4.09
N LEU A 48 -0.31 9.29 2.84
CA LEU A 48 0.50 9.48 1.64
C LEU A 48 0.86 10.95 1.40
N ASP A 49 -0.02 11.89 1.76
CA ASP A 49 0.26 13.33 1.67
C ASP A 49 1.45 13.75 2.54
N GLN A 50 1.70 13.05 3.66
CA GLN A 50 2.84 13.32 4.54
C GLN A 50 4.15 12.73 3.99
N ASN A 51 4.08 11.58 3.32
CA ASN A 51 5.21 10.96 2.65
C ASN A 51 4.78 10.30 1.32
N PRO A 52 4.87 11.03 0.19
CA PRO A 52 4.41 10.53 -1.10
C PRO A 52 5.18 9.32 -1.63
N ASP A 53 6.39 9.07 -1.13
CA ASP A 53 7.31 8.02 -1.59
C ASP A 53 7.40 6.84 -0.58
N ASP A 54 6.44 6.74 0.34
CA ASP A 54 6.29 5.54 1.16
C ASP A 54 5.75 4.37 0.31
N ALA A 55 6.58 3.37 0.07
CA ALA A 55 6.21 2.20 -0.73
C ALA A 55 5.01 1.42 -0.13
N ALA A 56 4.96 1.29 1.19
CA ALA A 56 3.91 0.54 1.87
C ALA A 56 2.57 1.28 1.81
N VAL A 57 2.58 2.59 2.00
CA VAL A 57 1.37 3.42 1.89
C VAL A 57 0.88 3.47 0.45
N ASN A 58 1.77 3.64 -0.53
CA ASN A 58 1.41 3.54 -1.95
C ASN A 58 0.75 2.19 -2.28
N LEU A 59 1.27 1.08 -1.76
CA LEU A 59 0.66 -0.23 -1.95
C LEU A 59 -0.73 -0.29 -1.32
N LYS A 60 -0.90 0.18 -0.08
CA LYS A 60 -2.20 0.21 0.62
C LYS A 60 -3.25 1.05 -0.13
N VAL A 61 -2.87 2.20 -0.67
CA VAL A 61 -3.72 3.03 -1.53
C VAL A 61 -4.10 2.28 -2.81
N GLY A 62 -3.12 1.68 -3.49
CA GLY A 62 -3.34 0.89 -4.70
C GLY A 62 -4.27 -0.29 -4.49
N MET A 63 -4.10 -1.04 -3.40
CA MET A 63 -4.96 -2.15 -3.02
C MET A 63 -6.37 -1.66 -2.67
N SER A 64 -6.50 -0.56 -1.93
CA SER A 64 -7.81 0.03 -1.63
C SER A 64 -8.56 0.43 -2.91
N TYR A 65 -7.86 1.02 -3.89
CA TYR A 65 -8.45 1.27 -5.21
C TYR A 65 -8.89 -0.02 -5.91
N LEU A 66 -8.05 -1.07 -5.90
CA LEU A 66 -8.29 -2.35 -6.57
C LEU A 66 -9.57 -3.05 -6.09
N TYR A 67 -9.90 -2.89 -4.80
CA TYR A 67 -11.11 -3.46 -4.19
C TYR A 67 -12.27 -2.48 -4.06
N SER A 68 -12.06 -1.19 -4.35
CA SER A 68 -13.12 -0.20 -4.45
C SER A 68 -13.85 -0.26 -5.81
N GLU A 69 -14.88 0.57 -5.97
CA GLU A 69 -15.52 0.81 -7.27
C GLU A 69 -14.57 1.51 -8.28
N THR A 70 -13.56 2.23 -7.77
CA THR A 70 -12.62 3.03 -8.58
C THR A 70 -11.32 2.30 -8.92
N LYS A 71 -11.44 1.07 -9.45
CA LYS A 71 -10.31 0.16 -9.72
C LYS A 71 -9.27 0.70 -10.70
N SER A 72 -9.68 1.56 -11.62
CA SER A 72 -8.82 2.12 -12.67
C SER A 72 -7.62 2.90 -12.14
N LYS A 73 -7.66 3.40 -10.90
CA LYS A 73 -6.56 4.13 -10.27
C LYS A 73 -5.51 3.22 -9.62
N ALA A 74 -5.81 1.93 -9.40
CA ALA A 74 -4.96 1.03 -8.64
C ALA A 74 -3.55 0.89 -9.25
N ALA A 75 -3.48 0.72 -10.58
CA ALA A 75 -2.22 0.45 -11.27
C ALA A 75 -1.16 1.51 -10.97
N ARG A 76 -1.53 2.80 -11.02
CA ARG A 76 -0.61 3.92 -10.74
C ARG A 76 0.08 3.80 -9.37
N PHE A 77 -0.66 3.47 -8.32
CA PHE A 77 -0.13 3.42 -6.96
C PHE A 77 0.64 2.13 -6.68
N ILE A 78 0.15 0.99 -7.18
CA ILE A 78 0.86 -0.30 -7.04
C ILE A 78 2.18 -0.26 -7.82
N ASP A 79 2.20 0.32 -9.01
CA ASP A 79 3.37 0.52 -9.85
C ASP A 79 4.40 1.45 -9.19
N LYS A 80 3.93 2.53 -8.52
CA LYS A 80 4.81 3.39 -7.72
C LYS A 80 5.40 2.62 -6.52
N ALA A 81 4.59 1.86 -5.79
CA ALA A 81 5.07 1.02 -4.69
C ALA A 81 6.13 0.01 -5.15
N TYR A 82 5.91 -0.64 -6.30
CA TYR A 82 6.84 -1.58 -6.90
C TYR A 82 8.18 -0.93 -7.26
N ARG A 83 8.16 0.25 -7.90
CA ARG A 83 9.39 1.00 -8.20
C ARG A 83 10.17 1.42 -6.95
N LEU A 84 9.47 1.80 -5.89
CA LEU A 84 10.08 2.21 -4.62
C LEU A 84 10.68 1.03 -3.87
N ASN A 85 9.97 -0.10 -3.83
CA ASN A 85 10.47 -1.34 -3.24
C ASN A 85 9.81 -2.57 -3.91
N PRO A 86 10.53 -3.25 -4.82
CA PRO A 86 10.02 -4.44 -5.52
C PRO A 86 9.74 -5.65 -4.60
N ASN A 87 10.28 -5.64 -3.38
CA ASN A 87 10.15 -6.73 -2.40
C ASN A 87 9.23 -6.36 -1.23
N ILE A 88 8.51 -5.23 -1.28
CA ILE A 88 7.60 -4.81 -0.21
C ILE A 88 6.46 -5.81 0.01
N ASN A 89 6.08 -6.53 -1.03
CA ASN A 89 5.05 -7.55 -1.01
C ASN A 89 5.37 -8.62 -2.06
N ASP A 90 5.33 -9.89 -1.65
CA ASP A 90 5.70 -10.99 -2.55
C ASP A 90 4.76 -11.20 -3.73
N GLU A 91 3.54 -10.70 -3.61
CA GLU A 91 2.47 -10.74 -4.61
C GLU A 91 2.32 -9.43 -5.38
N ILE A 92 3.25 -8.47 -5.25
CA ILE A 92 3.09 -7.15 -5.88
C ILE A 92 2.94 -7.22 -7.41
N ASN A 93 3.68 -8.12 -8.08
CA ASN A 93 3.55 -8.36 -9.52
C ASN A 93 2.17 -8.97 -9.87
N TYR A 94 1.61 -9.81 -9.00
CA TYR A 94 0.27 -10.33 -9.19
C TYR A 94 -0.77 -9.20 -9.08
N HIS A 95 -0.69 -8.37 -8.03
CA HIS A 95 -1.60 -7.24 -7.85
C HIS A 95 -1.50 -6.22 -8.99
N LEU A 96 -0.28 -5.95 -9.49
CA LEU A 96 -0.08 -5.06 -10.62
C LEU A 96 -0.66 -5.65 -11.91
N GLY A 97 -0.55 -6.96 -12.12
CA GLY A 97 -1.20 -7.66 -13.23
C GLY A 97 -2.72 -7.55 -13.20
N VAL A 98 -3.34 -7.75 -12.03
CA VAL A 98 -4.80 -7.58 -11.84
C VAL A 98 -5.20 -6.11 -12.07
N ALA A 99 -4.39 -5.16 -11.61
CA ALA A 99 -4.66 -3.74 -11.82
C ALA A 99 -4.63 -3.36 -13.30
N PHE A 100 -3.65 -3.84 -14.08
CA PHE A 100 -3.59 -3.63 -15.53
C PHE A 100 -4.72 -4.35 -16.27
N GLN A 101 -5.16 -5.52 -15.81
CA GLN A 101 -6.32 -6.20 -16.37
C GLN A 101 -7.60 -5.35 -16.21
N ASN A 102 -7.79 -4.72 -15.04
CA ASN A 102 -8.94 -3.84 -14.80
C ASN A 102 -8.94 -2.57 -15.68
N THR A 103 -7.79 -2.17 -16.24
CA THR A 103 -7.66 -1.06 -17.19
C THR A 103 -7.54 -1.52 -18.65
N ASN A 104 -7.78 -2.81 -18.93
CA ASN A 104 -7.63 -3.44 -20.25
C ASN A 104 -6.21 -3.36 -20.85
N GLU A 105 -5.20 -3.12 -20.03
CA GLU A 105 -3.79 -3.10 -20.42
C GLU A 105 -3.21 -4.53 -20.43
N PHE A 106 -3.84 -5.43 -21.20
CA PHE A 106 -3.58 -6.88 -21.13
C PHE A 106 -2.12 -7.28 -21.37
N LYS A 107 -1.40 -6.58 -22.26
CA LYS A 107 0.02 -6.84 -22.50
C LYS A 107 0.85 -6.64 -21.23
N LYS A 108 0.61 -5.54 -20.50
CA LYS A 108 1.28 -5.28 -19.22
C LYS A 108 0.84 -6.27 -18.15
N ALA A 109 -0.44 -6.61 -18.11
CA ALA A 109 -0.96 -7.61 -17.18
C ALA A 109 -0.24 -8.96 -17.32
N ILE A 110 -0.11 -9.47 -18.56
CA ILE A 110 0.59 -10.71 -18.87
C ILE A 110 2.05 -10.65 -18.41
N GLU A 111 2.75 -9.56 -18.70
CA GLU A 111 4.14 -9.38 -18.28
C GLU A 111 4.30 -9.51 -16.75
N GLN A 112 3.44 -8.83 -15.99
CA GLN A 112 3.48 -8.87 -14.53
C GLN A 112 3.13 -10.26 -13.98
N PHE A 113 2.15 -10.95 -14.57
CA PHE A 113 1.83 -12.33 -14.17
C PHE A 113 2.97 -13.31 -14.44
N GLU A 114 3.70 -13.16 -15.55
CA GLU A 114 4.87 -13.99 -15.85
C GLU A 114 6.03 -13.70 -14.88
N GLN A 115 6.26 -12.43 -14.51
CA GLN A 115 7.22 -12.09 -13.46
C GLN A 115 6.85 -12.73 -12.12
N PHE A 116 5.57 -12.71 -11.75
CA PHE A 116 5.08 -13.35 -10.52
C PHE A 116 5.31 -14.87 -10.53
N LYS A 117 4.96 -15.56 -11.63
CA LYS A 117 5.20 -17.01 -11.79
C LYS A 117 6.69 -17.34 -11.68
N LYS A 118 7.55 -16.57 -12.35
CA LYS A 118 9.00 -16.75 -12.29
C LYS A 118 9.53 -16.61 -10.86
N LYS A 119 9.11 -15.57 -10.13
CA LYS A 119 9.50 -15.36 -8.72
C LYS A 119 9.10 -16.56 -7.85
N ARG A 120 7.88 -17.06 -7.98
CA ARG A 120 7.41 -18.24 -7.23
C ARG A 120 8.16 -19.52 -7.57
N LYS A 121 8.44 -19.76 -8.85
CA LYS A 121 9.24 -20.92 -9.29
C LYS A 121 10.63 -20.89 -8.64
N ASN A 122 11.30 -19.74 -8.70
CA ASN A 122 12.62 -19.57 -8.08
C ASN A 122 12.59 -19.83 -6.56
N LEU A 123 11.56 -19.33 -5.86
CA LEU A 123 11.39 -19.57 -4.42
C LEU A 123 11.20 -21.07 -4.10
N ALA A 124 10.43 -21.79 -4.91
CA ALA A 124 10.24 -23.24 -4.74
C ALA A 124 11.54 -24.02 -4.97
N GLU A 125 12.33 -23.66 -5.99
CA GLU A 125 13.63 -24.29 -6.26
C GLU A 125 14.64 -24.04 -5.13
N ILE A 126 14.63 -22.85 -4.52
CA ILE A 126 15.50 -22.53 -3.37
C ILE A 126 15.09 -23.36 -2.14
N ALA A 127 13.79 -23.48 -1.87
CA ALA A 127 13.28 -24.26 -0.75
C ALA A 127 13.65 -25.75 -0.88
N ASP A 128 13.52 -26.31 -2.09
CA ASP A 128 13.86 -27.72 -2.37
C ASP A 128 15.37 -28.00 -2.28
N LYS A 129 16.22 -27.04 -2.67
CA LYS A 129 17.67 -27.17 -2.47
C LYS A 129 18.04 -27.17 -0.98
N LYS A 130 17.40 -26.30 -0.20
CA LYS A 130 17.68 -26.17 1.24
C LYS A 130 17.27 -27.42 2.03
N SER A 131 16.15 -28.06 1.68
CA SER A 131 15.71 -29.31 2.31
C SER A 131 16.68 -30.46 2.02
N ARG A 132 17.16 -30.59 0.78
CA ARG A 132 18.13 -31.63 0.38
C ARG A 132 19.51 -31.44 1.01
N SER A 133 19.94 -30.20 1.25
CA SER A 133 21.23 -29.93 1.92
C SER A 133 21.20 -30.11 3.44
N ALA A 134 20.01 -30.24 4.03
CA ALA A 134 19.81 -30.40 5.47
C ALA A 134 19.51 -31.86 5.88
N ALA A 135 19.45 -32.78 4.91
CA ALA A 135 19.28 -34.22 5.08
C ALA A 135 20.61 -34.94 4.83
#